data_AF-A0A7S0R6W5-F1
#
_entry.id   AF-A0A7S0R6W5-F1
#
_cell.length_a   1.000
_cell.length_b   1.000
_cell.length_c   1.000
_cell.angle_alpha   90.00
_cell.angle_beta   90.00
_cell.angle_gamma   90.00
#
_symmetry.space_group_name_H-M   'P 1'
#
loop_
_entity.id
_entity.type
_entity.pdbx_description
1 polymer ?
#
loop_
_entity_poly.entity_id
_entity_poly.type
_entity_poly.pdbx_seq_one_letter_code
_entity_poly.pdbx_strand_id
1 'polypeptide(L)'
;LGGFIALIAEQRSSMAELRSRLEIGREKLVATQREVVEMQKELQGLEPVLAATQQEAEMMMVTINKDKQALSTTREEVSNQEIEANKQAAQAKALADDAQADLDKALPALDEALSSLKKLSRNDVVEVKTMNNPPDGVKMVMEACCIMLDLQPRITT
;
A
#
# COMPACT_ATOMS: atom_id res chain seq x y z
N LEU A 1 48.47 -74.34 -58.12
CA LEU A 1 49.14 -73.07 -57.75
C LEU A 1 48.15 -71.90 -57.65
N GLY A 2 47.31 -71.62 -58.65
CA GLY A 2 46.36 -70.49 -58.60
C GLY A 2 45.32 -70.50 -57.45
N GLY A 3 44.72 -71.65 -57.13
CA GLY A 3 43.71 -71.74 -56.06
C GLY A 3 44.23 -71.48 -54.65
N PHE A 4 45.48 -71.87 -54.35
CA PHE A 4 46.11 -71.60 -53.05
C PHE A 4 46.46 -70.12 -52.88
N ILE A 5 46.86 -69.46 -53.97
CA ILE A 5 47.13 -68.02 -53.99
C ILE A 5 45.83 -67.23 -53.75
N ALA A 6 44.72 -67.64 -54.35
CA ALA A 6 43.41 -67.03 -54.15
C ALA A 6 42.91 -67.15 -52.70
N LEU A 7 43.02 -68.35 -52.10
CA LEU A 7 42.61 -68.58 -50.71
C LEU A 7 43.42 -67.72 -49.72
N ILE A 8 44.74 -67.61 -49.93
CA ILE A 8 45.59 -66.73 -49.10
C ILE A 8 45.23 -65.26 -49.28
N ALA A 9 44.90 -64.83 -50.51
CA ALA A 9 44.48 -63.46 -50.77
C ALA A 9 43.15 -63.14 -50.07
N GLU A 10 42.18 -64.06 -50.12
CA GLU A 10 40.89 -63.94 -49.43
C GLU A 10 41.06 -63.90 -47.90
N GLN A 11 41.85 -64.81 -47.33
CA GLN A 11 42.16 -64.82 -45.90
C GLN A 11 42.85 -63.53 -45.45
N ARG A 12 43.79 -63.01 -46.26
CA ARG A 12 44.47 -61.73 -45.98
C ARG A 12 43.51 -60.54 -46.06
N SER A 13 42.59 -60.54 -47.02
CA SER A 13 41.55 -59.51 -47.15
C SER A 13 40.64 -59.52 -45.92
N SER A 14 40.15 -60.69 -45.51
CA SER A 14 39.32 -60.86 -44.31
C SER A 14 40.04 -60.39 -43.04
N MET A 15 41.32 -60.74 -42.88
CA MET A 15 42.13 -60.27 -41.75
C MET A 15 42.37 -58.76 -41.79
N ALA A 16 42.54 -58.16 -42.97
CA ALA A 16 42.69 -56.71 -43.12
C ALA A 16 41.40 -55.96 -42.75
N GLU A 17 40.23 -56.47 -43.15
CA GLU A 17 38.93 -55.91 -42.77
C GLU A 17 38.68 -56.01 -41.26
N LEU A 18 38.97 -57.16 -40.65
CA LEU A 18 38.83 -57.35 -39.20
C LEU A 18 39.75 -56.39 -38.44
N ARG A 19 41.00 -56.24 -38.90
CA ARG A 19 41.96 -55.30 -38.33
C ARG A 19 41.46 -53.86 -38.44
N SER A 20 40.99 -53.44 -39.60
CA SER A 20 40.43 -52.09 -39.81
C SER A 20 39.25 -51.82 -38.88
N ARG A 21 38.32 -52.77 -38.75
CA ARG A 21 37.18 -52.66 -37.81
C ARG A 21 37.64 -52.51 -36.36
N LEU A 22 38.63 -53.28 -35.93
CA LEU A 22 39.17 -53.21 -34.57
C LEU A 22 39.94 -51.91 -34.32
N GLU A 23 40.69 -51.41 -35.30
CA GLU A 23 41.38 -50.12 -35.22
C GLU A 23 40.37 -48.97 -35.08
N ILE A 24 39.33 -48.94 -35.92
CA ILE A 24 38.24 -47.95 -35.83
C ILE A 24 37.50 -48.06 -34.49
N GLY A 25 37.19 -49.28 -34.03
CA GLY A 25 36.54 -49.51 -32.75
C GLY A 25 37.38 -48.99 -31.57
N ARG A 26 38.68 -49.27 -31.59
CA ARG A 26 39.64 -48.77 -30.59
C ARG A 26 39.68 -47.24 -30.60
N GLU A 27 39.72 -46.63 -31.78
CA GLU A 27 39.80 -45.18 -31.92
C GLU A 27 38.54 -44.50 -31.35
N LYS A 28 37.35 -45.05 -31.63
CA LYS A 28 36.09 -44.61 -31.04
C LYS A 28 36.04 -44.76 -29.52
N LEU A 29 36.54 -45.87 -28.98
CA LEU A 29 36.61 -46.09 -27.53
C LEU A 29 37.54 -45.09 -26.85
N VAL A 30 38.69 -44.78 -27.47
CA VAL A 30 39.61 -43.77 -26.95
C VAL A 30 38.99 -42.37 -27.01
N ALA A 31 38.26 -42.04 -28.08
CA ALA A 31 37.56 -40.76 -28.20
C ALA A 31 36.49 -40.60 -27.12
N THR A 32 35.60 -41.59 -26.97
CA THR A 32 34.55 -41.58 -25.93
C THR A 32 35.14 -41.59 -24.52
N GLN A 33 36.26 -42.29 -24.28
CA GLN A 33 36.94 -42.22 -22.99
C GLN A 33 37.39 -40.78 -22.65
N ARG A 34 37.87 -40.01 -23.63
CA ARG A 34 38.25 -38.61 -23.42
C ARG A 34 37.04 -37.75 -23.07
N GLU A 35 35.95 -37.89 -23.82
CA GLU A 35 34.70 -37.15 -23.58
C GLU A 35 34.12 -37.44 -22.19
N VAL A 36 34.12 -38.71 -21.76
CA VAL A 36 33.65 -39.09 -20.42
C VAL A 36 34.53 -38.48 -19.31
N VAL A 37 35.85 -38.42 -19.52
CA VAL A 37 36.76 -37.77 -18.56
C VAL A 37 36.53 -36.26 -18.47
N GLU A 38 36.24 -35.60 -19.59
CA GLU A 38 35.88 -34.17 -19.58
C GLU A 38 34.56 -33.94 -18.85
N MET A 39 33.53 -34.74 -19.14
CA MET A 39 32.23 -34.66 -18.47
C MET A 39 32.34 -34.90 -16.96
N GLN A 40 33.19 -35.85 -16.53
CA GLN A 40 33.44 -36.08 -15.11
C GLN A 40 34.08 -34.87 -14.42
N LYS A 41 35.01 -34.17 -15.08
CA LYS A 41 35.61 -32.94 -14.54
C LYS A 41 34.58 -31.82 -14.43
N GLU A 42 33.72 -31.67 -15.43
CA GLU A 42 32.63 -30.68 -15.39
C GLU A 42 31.66 -30.95 -14.24
N LEU A 43 31.25 -32.21 -14.05
CA LEU A 43 30.39 -32.61 -12.93
C LEU A 43 31.03 -32.33 -11.57
N GLN A 44 32.31 -32.68 -11.39
CA GLN A 44 33.05 -32.37 -10.17
C GLN A 44 33.18 -30.86 -9.91
N GLY A 45 33.24 -30.04 -10.97
CA GLY A 45 33.24 -28.58 -10.86
C GLY A 45 31.87 -28.00 -10.49
N LEU A 46 30.78 -28.64 -10.93
CA LEU A 46 29.41 -28.20 -10.65
C LEU A 46 28.91 -28.59 -9.26
N GLU A 47 29.36 -29.71 -8.69
CA GLU A 47 29.01 -30.15 -7.33
C GLU A 47 29.18 -29.06 -6.25
N PRO A 48 30.34 -28.38 -6.12
CA PRO A 48 30.50 -27.35 -5.09
C PRO A 48 29.64 -26.11 -5.36
N VAL A 49 29.40 -25.76 -6.63
CA VAL A 49 28.53 -24.65 -7.01
C VAL A 49 27.08 -24.95 -6.62
N LEU A 50 26.62 -26.17 -6.87
CA LEU A 50 25.28 -26.61 -6.48
C LEU A 50 25.11 -26.58 -4.96
N ALA A 51 26.10 -27.08 -4.20
CA ALA A 51 26.05 -27.04 -2.75
C ALA A 51 26.00 -25.59 -2.19
N ALA A 52 26.81 -24.69 -2.74
CA ALA A 52 26.82 -23.28 -2.34
C ALA A 52 25.49 -22.58 -2.64
N THR A 53 24.97 -22.74 -3.86
CA THR A 53 23.69 -22.15 -4.27
C THR A 53 22.51 -22.69 -3.47
N GLN A 54 22.54 -23.98 -3.11
CA GLN A 54 21.53 -24.58 -2.26
C GLN A 54 21.56 -23.99 -0.84
N GLN A 55 22.74 -23.80 -0.26
CA GLN A 55 22.89 -23.17 1.04
C GLN A 55 22.41 -21.71 1.03
N GLU A 56 22.73 -20.95 -0.02
CA GLU A 56 22.24 -19.58 -0.20
C GLU A 56 20.71 -19.53 -0.33
N ALA A 57 20.12 -20.44 -1.08
CA ALA A 57 18.67 -20.55 -1.22
C ALA A 57 18.00 -20.88 0.13
N GLU A 58 18.57 -21.80 0.91
CA GLU A 58 18.07 -22.12 2.26
C GLU A 58 18.13 -20.91 3.19
N MET A 59 19.24 -20.17 3.20
CA MET A 59 19.37 -18.94 3.99
C MET A 59 18.34 -17.88 3.57
N MET A 60 18.16 -17.68 2.27
CA MET A 60 17.16 -16.74 1.75
C MET A 60 15.75 -17.15 2.19
N MET A 61 15.45 -18.45 2.20
CA MET A 61 14.14 -18.95 2.59
C MET A 61 13.87 -18.76 4.08
N VAL A 62 14.89 -18.83 4.93
CA VAL A 62 14.77 -18.48 6.35
C VAL A 62 14.42 -17.00 6.52
N THR A 63 15.09 -16.11 5.78
CA THR A 63 14.81 -14.66 5.83
C THR A 63 13.40 -14.34 5.36
N ILE A 64 12.95 -14.92 4.24
CA ILE A 64 11.58 -14.74 3.72
C ILE A 64 10.54 -15.16 4.77
N ASN A 65 10.77 -16.28 5.46
CA ASN A 65 9.83 -16.74 6.49
C ASN A 65 9.79 -15.79 7.70
N LYS A 66 10.93 -15.24 8.12
CA LYS A 66 10.98 -14.22 9.19
C LYS A 66 10.25 -12.94 8.77
N ASP A 67 10.51 -12.45 7.57
CA ASP A 67 9.87 -11.24 7.05
C ASP A 67 8.35 -11.43 6.90
N LYS A 68 7.92 -12.61 6.43
CA LYS A 68 6.49 -12.95 6.32
C LYS A 68 5.78 -12.95 7.68
N GLN A 69 6.44 -13.43 8.75
CA GLN A 69 5.88 -13.38 10.09
C GLN A 69 5.75 -11.93 10.58
N ALA A 70 6.79 -11.11 10.42
CA ALA A 70 6.76 -9.70 10.80
C ALA A 70 5.72 -8.88 10.01
N LEU A 71 5.53 -9.19 8.72
CA LEU A 71 4.50 -8.56 7.89
C LEU A 71 3.09 -8.94 8.35
N SER A 72 2.88 -10.18 8.79
CA SER A 72 1.57 -10.63 9.30
C SER A 72 1.17 -9.83 10.54
N THR A 73 2.07 -9.68 11.50
CA THR A 73 1.79 -8.92 12.73
C THR A 73 1.52 -7.45 12.43
N THR A 74 2.35 -6.84 11.59
CA THR A 74 2.18 -5.43 11.18
C THR A 74 0.86 -5.23 10.44
N ARG A 75 0.45 -6.19 9.60
CA ARG A 75 -0.82 -6.11 8.86
C ARG A 75 -2.03 -6.15 9.79
N GLU A 76 -2.01 -6.99 10.81
CA GLU A 76 -3.08 -7.04 11.83
C GLU A 76 -3.14 -5.74 12.62
N GLU A 77 -2.00 -5.19 13.03
CA GLU A 77 -1.92 -3.91 13.72
C GLU A 77 -2.49 -2.76 12.87
N VAL A 78 -2.08 -2.66 11.61
CA VAL A 78 -2.58 -1.62 10.69
C VAL A 78 -4.07 -1.79 10.43
N SER A 79 -4.57 -3.01 10.25
CA SER A 79 -6.00 -3.26 10.06
C SER A 79 -6.82 -2.81 11.28
N ASN A 80 -6.32 -3.04 12.49
CA ASN A 80 -6.99 -2.59 13.72
C ASN A 80 -6.97 -1.06 13.84
N GLN A 81 -5.83 -0.42 13.52
CA GLN A 81 -5.71 1.03 13.51
C GLN A 81 -6.63 1.67 12.45
N GLU A 82 -6.77 1.06 11.29
CA GLU A 82 -7.66 1.55 10.22
C GLU A 82 -9.13 1.53 10.66
N ILE A 83 -9.56 0.47 11.35
CA ILE A 83 -10.92 0.37 11.89
C ILE A 83 -11.18 1.48 12.92
N GLU A 84 -10.26 1.70 13.86
CA GLU A 84 -10.43 2.72 14.89
C GLU A 84 -10.37 4.15 14.29
N ALA A 85 -9.46 4.40 13.34
CA ALA A 85 -9.38 5.67 12.64
C ALA A 85 -10.67 5.97 11.85
N ASN A 86 -11.22 4.97 11.15
CA ASN A 86 -12.49 5.14 10.43
C ASN A 86 -13.67 5.40 11.37
N LYS A 87 -13.69 4.75 12.54
CA LYS A 87 -14.71 5.01 13.56
C LYS A 87 -14.64 6.43 14.11
N GLN A 88 -13.43 6.90 14.44
CA GLN A 88 -13.22 8.26 14.92
C GLN A 88 -13.56 9.29 13.85
N ALA A 89 -13.17 9.06 12.59
CA ALA A 89 -13.52 9.92 11.47
C ALA A 89 -15.04 9.99 11.27
N ALA A 90 -15.75 8.86 11.38
CA ALA A 90 -17.21 8.83 11.27
C ALA A 90 -17.89 9.61 12.40
N GLN A 91 -17.40 9.49 13.64
CA GLN A 91 -17.91 10.25 14.79
C GLN A 91 -17.66 11.76 14.64
N ALA A 92 -16.45 12.14 14.25
CA ALA A 92 -16.10 13.54 14.03
C ALA A 92 -16.95 14.16 12.90
N LYS A 93 -17.17 13.41 11.83
CA LYS A 93 -18.03 13.84 10.72
C LYS A 93 -19.48 14.01 11.19
N ALA A 94 -20.03 13.06 11.92
CA ALA A 94 -21.39 13.17 12.45
C ALA A 94 -21.56 14.41 13.34
N LEU A 95 -20.59 14.70 14.22
CA LEU A 95 -20.62 15.89 15.06
C LEU A 95 -20.50 17.19 14.24
N ALA A 96 -19.63 17.20 13.23
CA ALA A 96 -19.47 18.36 12.35
C ALA A 96 -20.74 18.63 11.54
N ASP A 97 -21.37 17.58 11.00
CA ASP A 97 -22.61 17.68 10.23
C ASP A 97 -23.76 18.20 11.11
N ASP A 98 -23.86 17.75 12.38
CA ASP A 98 -24.87 18.22 13.34
C ASP A 98 -24.68 19.70 13.70
N ALA A 99 -23.43 20.10 14.00
CA ALA A 99 -23.11 21.49 14.29
C ALA A 99 -23.36 22.42 13.08
N GLN A 100 -23.05 21.95 11.86
CA GLN A 100 -23.32 22.69 10.65
C GLN A 100 -24.82 22.85 10.41
N ALA A 101 -25.61 21.80 10.66
CA ALA A 101 -27.07 21.86 10.53
C ALA A 101 -27.70 22.88 11.50
N ASP A 102 -27.19 22.99 12.72
CA ASP A 102 -27.66 24.00 13.67
C ASP A 102 -27.22 25.41 13.30
N LEU A 103 -26.00 25.57 12.76
CA LEU A 103 -25.55 26.84 12.22
C LEU A 103 -26.43 27.30 11.05
N ASP A 104 -26.73 26.40 10.11
CA ASP A 104 -27.56 26.70 8.93
C ASP A 104 -29.00 27.08 9.30
N LYS A 105 -29.52 26.61 10.44
CA LYS A 105 -30.81 27.06 10.99
C LYS A 105 -30.71 28.45 11.64
N ALA A 106 -29.60 28.76 12.30
CA ALA A 106 -29.43 30.01 13.04
C ALA A 106 -29.13 31.21 12.12
N LEU A 107 -28.35 31.02 11.05
CA LEU A 107 -27.97 32.07 10.10
C LEU A 107 -29.16 32.82 9.46
N PRO A 108 -30.22 32.16 8.93
CA PRO A 108 -31.33 32.88 8.32
C PRO A 108 -32.12 33.74 9.32
N ALA A 109 -32.30 33.27 10.56
CA ALA A 109 -32.95 34.04 11.60
C ALA A 109 -32.12 35.29 11.98
N LEU A 110 -30.79 35.16 12.00
CA LEU A 110 -29.89 36.28 12.22
C LEU A 110 -29.94 37.29 11.08
N ASP A 111 -29.91 36.84 9.82
CA ASP A 111 -30.00 37.71 8.65
C ASP A 111 -31.34 38.44 8.56
N GLU A 112 -32.44 37.78 8.93
CA GLU A 112 -33.77 38.41 9.02
C GLU A 112 -33.80 39.50 10.10
N ALA A 113 -33.21 39.24 11.28
CA ALA A 113 -33.08 40.22 12.35
C ALA A 113 -32.22 41.42 11.92
N LEU A 114 -31.09 41.19 11.24
CA LEU A 114 -30.22 42.25 10.71
C LEU A 114 -30.92 43.06 9.62
N SER A 115 -31.68 42.41 8.74
CA SER A 115 -32.48 43.08 7.71
C SER A 115 -33.56 43.97 8.33
N SER A 116 -34.22 43.50 9.39
CA SER A 116 -35.21 44.28 10.13
C SER A 116 -34.58 45.48 10.84
N LEU A 117 -33.40 45.33 11.45
CA LEU A 117 -32.66 46.43 12.04
C LEU A 117 -32.24 47.49 11.00
N LYS A 118 -31.83 47.07 9.81
CA LYS A 118 -31.48 47.98 8.69
C LYS A 118 -32.69 48.78 8.17
N LYS A 119 -33.92 48.28 8.35
CA LYS A 119 -35.15 49.00 7.98
C LYS A 119 -35.55 50.08 8.99
N LEU A 120 -34.95 50.08 10.19
CA LEU A 120 -35.21 51.08 11.21
C LEU A 120 -34.65 52.43 10.77
N SER A 121 -35.47 53.47 10.82
CA SER A 121 -35.06 54.83 10.49
C SER A 121 -34.57 55.58 11.73
N ARG A 122 -33.83 56.67 11.51
CA ARG A 122 -33.38 57.54 12.61
C ARG A 122 -34.53 58.12 13.42
N ASN A 123 -35.70 58.30 12.80
CA ASN A 123 -36.88 58.85 13.47
C ASN A 123 -37.46 57.88 14.50
N ASP A 124 -37.47 56.58 14.21
CA ASP A 124 -37.98 55.55 15.11
C ASP A 124 -37.14 55.48 16.40
N VAL A 125 -35.81 55.66 16.29
CA VAL A 125 -34.89 55.74 17.44
C VAL A 125 -35.12 57.01 18.28
N VAL A 126 -35.41 58.14 17.61
CA VAL A 126 -35.69 59.40 18.29
C VAL A 126 -37.00 59.32 19.08
N GLU A 127 -38.02 58.65 18.54
CA GLU A 127 -39.31 58.46 19.21
C GLU A 127 -39.13 57.70 20.54
N VAL A 128 -38.43 56.56 20.51
CA VAL A 128 -38.12 55.77 21.72
C VAL A 128 -37.30 56.57 22.74
N LYS A 129 -36.38 57.44 22.29
CA LYS A 129 -35.61 58.33 23.17
C LYS A 129 -36.47 59.41 23.84
N THR A 130 -37.50 59.91 23.15
CA THR A 130 -38.36 60.99 23.64
C THR A 130 -39.51 60.51 24.53
N MET A 131 -39.72 59.19 24.66
CA MET A 131 -40.74 58.62 25.54
C MET A 131 -40.37 58.80 27.02
N ASN A 132 -41.19 59.56 27.75
CA ASN A 132 -40.99 59.75 29.20
C ASN A 132 -41.25 58.47 30.02
N ASN A 133 -42.09 57.55 29.52
CA ASN A 133 -42.34 56.25 30.15
C ASN A 133 -42.59 55.18 29.06
N PRO A 134 -41.54 54.49 28.56
CA PRO A 134 -41.70 53.47 27.53
C PRO A 134 -42.47 52.24 28.06
N PRO A 135 -43.28 51.56 27.21
CA PRO A 135 -43.99 50.33 27.60
C PRO A 135 -43.05 49.23 28.10
N ASP A 136 -43.56 48.32 28.93
CA ASP A 136 -42.75 47.27 29.60
C ASP A 136 -41.95 46.41 28.62
N GLY A 137 -42.49 46.11 27.44
CA GLY A 137 -41.78 45.37 26.39
C GLY A 137 -40.56 46.11 25.83
N VAL A 138 -40.62 47.45 25.74
CA VAL A 138 -39.50 48.27 25.25
C VAL A 138 -38.43 48.41 26.33
N LYS A 139 -38.83 48.52 27.61
CA LYS A 139 -37.91 48.53 28.75
C LYS A 139 -37.08 47.24 28.83
N MET A 140 -37.75 46.08 28.76
CA MET A 140 -37.08 44.78 28.82
C MET A 140 -36.09 44.56 27.67
N VAL A 141 -36.45 44.94 26.45
CA VAL A 141 -35.55 44.83 25.29
C VAL A 141 -34.35 45.78 25.41
N MET A 142 -34.57 47.02 25.87
CA MET A 142 -33.49 47.99 26.06
C MET A 142 -32.53 47.57 27.20
N GLU A 143 -33.05 46.99 28.28
CA GLU A 143 -32.23 46.40 29.34
C GLU A 143 -31.38 45.23 28.83
N ALA A 144 -31.96 44.33 28.03
CA ALA A 144 -31.22 43.24 27.40
C ALA A 144 -30.12 43.76 26.47
N CYS A 145 -30.40 44.78 25.65
CA CYS A 145 -29.39 45.42 24.81
C CYS A 145 -28.28 46.10 25.61
N CYS A 146 -28.60 46.78 26.72
CA CYS A 146 -27.59 47.37 27.60
C CYS A 146 -26.66 46.29 28.19
N ILE A 147 -27.22 45.15 28.62
CA ILE A 147 -26.45 44.02 29.14
C ILE A 147 -25.55 43.41 28.04
N MET A 148 -26.07 43.21 26.82
CA MET A 148 -25.28 42.67 25.70
C MET A 148 -24.16 43.63 25.24
N LEU A 149 -24.27 44.92 25.55
CA LEU A 149 -23.29 45.96 25.26
C LEU A 149 -22.41 46.33 26.46
N ASP A 150 -22.43 45.54 27.54
CA ASP A 150 -21.68 45.76 28.79
C ASP A 150 -21.95 47.12 29.48
N LEU A 151 -23.15 47.68 29.29
CA LEU A 151 -23.61 48.90 29.94
C LEU A 151 -24.53 48.56 31.10
N GLN A 152 -24.26 49.13 32.28
CA GLN A 152 -25.13 48.95 33.45
C GLN A 152 -26.49 49.62 33.20
N PRO A 153 -27.62 48.86 33.21
CA PRO A 153 -28.94 49.44 33.01
C PRO A 153 -29.31 50.29 34.23
N ARG A 154 -29.56 51.58 34.02
CA ARG A 154 -30.09 52.48 35.06
C ARG A 154 -31.61 52.47 34.96
N ILE A 155 -32.24 51.80 35.91
CA ILE A 155 -33.69 51.74 36.07
C ILE A 155 -34.12 53.08 36.70
N THR A 156 -34.67 54.00 35.91
CA THR A 156 -35.43 55.14 36.45
C THR A 156 -36.88 54.70 36.60
N THR A 157 -37.35 54.68 37.85
CA THR A 157 -38.74 54.42 38.27
C THR A 157 -39.73 55.35 37.57
#